data_AF-A0A959E0W8-F1
#
_entry.id   AF-A0A959E0W8-F1
#
_cell.length_a   1.000
_cell.length_b   1.000
_cell.length_c   1.000
_cell.angle_alpha   90.00
_cell.angle_beta   90.00
_cell.angle_gamma   90.00
#
_symmetry.space_group_name_H-M   'P 1'
#
loop_
_entity.id
_entity.type
_entity.pdbx_description
1 polymer ?
#
loop_
_entity_poly.entity_id
_entity_poly.type
_entity_poly.pdbx_seq_one_letter_code
_entity_poly.pdbx_strand_id
1 'polypeptide(L)'
;MERDEQQFYEIERFLLGEMPEAESAEFRRRMSENPELAMAVEMQQMELDAGEVLIEEQLRGDMARWKEEGQPDHKPRGKNRNWIWGIGLLVAGLGVWALVAVLQPGGPAPGQEPAPPEKPVSNELAPKLPVAENQPDDPGNAPTQQQETGNEKAQDQSPVREKNNTTTGNARYLAVVGDFYEDLDAGNLRGAGNNGQTDPLAQALTAYENRQYEEAVKAADQFGKGNSYYIRAQEIKAHALFQLKAYDKSAAVFRAISRSGLPPYNERAQWNELLCYAARYPADKAQFDAGLAALTADAGHPFHEKAVELGKKIKAVQ
;
A
#
# COMPACT_ATOMS: atom_id res chain seq x y z
N MET A 1 9.95 12.17 28.86
CA MET A 1 10.31 10.80 28.48
C MET A 1 9.06 10.01 28.10
N GLU A 2 8.21 9.54 29.00
CA GLU A 2 7.04 8.72 28.58
C GLU A 2 6.10 9.42 27.58
N ARG A 3 5.86 10.73 27.73
CA ARG A 3 5.03 11.50 26.78
C ARG A 3 5.68 11.61 25.40
N ASP A 4 7.00 11.78 25.34
CA ASP A 4 7.72 12.00 24.09
C ASP A 4 7.79 10.69 23.28
N GLU A 5 7.97 9.56 23.96
CA GLU A 5 7.92 8.22 23.36
C GLU A 5 6.52 7.89 22.81
N GLN A 6 5.45 8.21 23.56
CA GLN A 6 4.09 8.00 23.07
C GLN A 6 3.78 8.83 21.82
N GLN A 7 4.23 10.09 21.79
CA GLN A 7 4.06 10.95 20.62
C GLN A 7 4.84 10.40 19.42
N PHE A 8 6.07 9.91 19.62
CA PHE A 8 6.86 9.28 18.57
C PHE A 8 6.13 8.07 17.94
N TYR A 9 5.63 7.14 18.75
CA TYR A 9 4.88 5.99 18.24
C TYR A 9 3.57 6.37 17.55
N GLU A 10 2.90 7.42 18.03
CA GLU A 10 1.69 7.93 17.40
C GLU A 10 1.96 8.55 16.03
N ILE A 11 3.04 9.33 15.91
CA ILE A 11 3.53 9.87 14.63
C ILE A 11 3.91 8.72 13.70
N GLU A 12 4.62 7.71 14.19
CA GLU A 12 5.02 6.56 13.38
C GLU A 12 3.80 5.81 12.84
N ARG A 13 2.81 5.48 13.69
CA ARG A 13 1.54 4.87 13.25
C ARG A 13 0.79 5.74 12.25
N PHE A 14 0.85 7.06 12.39
CA PHE A 14 0.26 8.00 11.43
C PHE A 14 0.94 7.91 10.07
N LEU A 15 2.27 8.01 10.05
CA LEU A 15 3.09 8.00 8.83
C LEU A 15 3.01 6.65 8.12
N LEU A 16 2.94 5.55 8.87
CA LEU A 16 2.78 4.19 8.35
C LEU A 16 1.33 3.85 7.93
N GLY A 17 0.37 4.74 8.18
CA GLY A 17 -1.04 4.49 7.84
C GLY A 17 -1.70 3.41 8.70
N GLU A 18 -1.14 3.10 9.87
CA GLU A 18 -1.65 2.12 10.81
C GLU A 18 -2.76 2.67 11.73
N MET A 19 -2.99 3.99 11.71
CA MET A 19 -4.11 4.59 12.46
C MET A 19 -5.46 4.41 11.75
N PRO A 20 -6.52 3.99 12.46
CA PRO A 20 -7.90 4.02 11.97
C PRO A 20 -8.29 5.41 11.42
N GLU A 21 -9.25 5.44 10.50
CA GLU A 21 -9.68 6.68 9.83
C GLU A 21 -10.16 7.75 10.82
N ALA A 22 -10.89 7.37 11.88
CA ALA A 22 -11.33 8.29 12.92
C ALA A 22 -10.15 8.86 13.73
N GLU A 23 -9.18 8.02 14.12
CA GLU A 23 -7.99 8.42 14.90
C GLU A 23 -7.07 9.32 14.06
N SER A 24 -6.84 8.97 12.78
CA SER A 24 -6.05 9.78 11.85
C SER A 24 -6.70 11.13 11.53
N ALA A 25 -8.03 11.22 11.44
CA ALA A 25 -8.72 12.49 11.29
C ALA A 25 -8.54 13.39 12.53
N GLU A 26 -8.61 12.82 13.73
CA GLU A 26 -8.33 13.55 14.97
C GLU A 26 -6.86 13.96 15.07
N PHE A 27 -5.92 13.09 14.69
CA PHE A 27 -4.50 13.39 14.65
C PHE A 27 -4.19 14.57 13.70
N ARG A 28 -4.80 14.58 12.50
CA ARG A 28 -4.70 15.73 11.58
C ARG A 28 -5.27 17.01 12.16
N ARG A 29 -6.38 16.94 12.89
CA ARG A 29 -6.92 18.10 13.62
C ARG A 29 -5.92 18.59 14.67
N ARG A 30 -5.34 17.69 15.48
CA ARG A 30 -4.30 18.04 16.46
C ARG A 30 -3.07 18.66 15.82
N MET A 31 -2.62 18.18 14.66
CA MET A 31 -1.53 18.82 13.91
C MET A 31 -1.89 20.26 13.48
N SER A 32 -3.14 20.53 13.10
CA SER A 32 -3.57 21.88 12.74
C SER A 32 -3.68 22.83 13.95
N GLU A 33 -3.95 22.27 15.13
CA GLU A 33 -4.07 23.03 16.39
C GLU A 33 -2.72 23.21 17.11
N ASN A 34 -1.78 22.28 16.90
CA ASN A 34 -0.46 22.26 17.54
C ASN A 34 0.67 22.25 16.50
N PRO A 35 1.30 23.41 16.24
CA PRO A 35 2.43 23.53 15.32
C PRO A 35 3.64 22.67 15.69
N GLU A 36 3.87 22.42 16.99
CA GLU A 36 5.00 21.57 17.42
C GLU A 36 4.80 20.10 17.01
N LEU A 37 3.56 19.61 17.06
CA LEU A 37 3.25 18.25 16.60
C LEU A 37 3.44 18.12 15.09
N ALA A 38 3.00 19.13 14.32
CA ALA A 38 3.22 19.16 12.88
C ALA A 38 4.73 19.15 12.54
N MET A 39 5.53 19.95 13.24
CA MET A 39 6.98 19.98 13.06
C MET A 39 7.66 18.67 13.46
N ALA A 40 7.17 17.97 14.48
CA ALA A 40 7.67 16.65 14.87
C ALA A 40 7.38 15.59 13.79
N VAL A 41 6.18 15.61 13.21
CA VAL A 41 5.80 14.74 12.09
C VAL A 41 6.68 15.01 10.88
N GLU A 42 6.90 16.28 10.55
CA GLU A 42 7.78 16.70 9.44
C GLU A 42 9.23 16.26 9.70
N MET A 43 9.76 16.43 10.91
CA MET A 43 11.10 15.99 11.27
C MET A 43 11.24 14.48 11.12
N GLN A 44 10.27 13.71 11.57
CA GLN A 44 10.30 12.25 11.45
C GLN A 44 10.15 11.79 9.99
N GLN A 45 9.40 12.52 9.15
CA GLN A 45 9.41 12.31 7.70
C GLN A 45 10.80 12.58 7.10
N MET A 46 11.44 13.70 7.46
CA MET A 46 12.80 13.99 7.00
C MET A 46 13.82 12.94 7.46
N GLU A 47 13.68 12.39 8.66
CA GLU A 47 14.53 11.30 9.15
C GLU A 47 14.37 10.02 8.32
N LEU A 48 13.13 9.67 7.95
CA LEU A 48 12.85 8.54 7.08
C LEU A 48 13.45 8.76 5.67
N ASP A 49 13.27 9.96 5.12
CA ASP A 49 13.80 10.33 3.80
C ASP A 49 15.34 10.39 3.80
N ALA A 50 15.95 10.94 4.86
CA ALA A 50 17.41 10.99 5.01
C ALA A 50 18.00 9.60 5.19
N GLY A 51 17.32 8.72 5.93
CA GLY A 51 17.70 7.32 6.06
C GLY A 51 17.74 6.63 4.69
N GLU A 52 16.79 6.93 3.82
CA GLU A 52 16.78 6.41 2.45
C GLU A 52 17.97 6.90 1.61
N VAL A 53 18.30 8.20 1.66
CA VAL A 53 19.45 8.76 0.93
C VAL A 53 20.77 8.12 1.39
N LEU A 54 20.95 7.92 2.70
CA LEU A 54 22.15 7.27 3.24
C LEU A 54 22.27 5.80 2.80
N ILE A 55 21.15 5.09 2.76
CA ILE A 55 21.10 3.71 2.22
C ILE A 55 21.50 3.71 0.74
N GLU A 56 21.05 4.68 -0.05
CA GLU A 56 21.42 4.81 -1.46
C GLU A 56 22.93 5.05 -1.64
N GLU A 57 23.51 5.99 -0.90
CA GLU A 57 24.95 6.28 -0.97
C GLU A 57 25.79 5.05 -0.59
N GLN A 58 25.38 4.34 0.46
CA GLN A 58 26.02 3.10 0.87
C GLN A 58 25.93 2.03 -0.21
N LEU A 59 24.74 1.80 -0.78
CA LEU A 59 24.52 0.86 -1.89
C LEU A 59 25.38 1.20 -3.11
N ARG A 60 25.49 2.49 -3.46
CA ARG A 60 26.32 2.95 -4.58
C ARG A 60 27.81 2.68 -4.32
N GLY A 61 28.26 2.89 -3.08
CA GLY A 61 29.61 2.54 -2.64
C GLY A 61 29.89 1.05 -2.74
N ASP A 62 28.98 0.21 -2.25
CA ASP A 62 29.10 -1.25 -2.32
C ASP A 62 29.13 -1.76 -3.76
N MET A 63 28.31 -1.18 -4.65
CA MET A 63 28.29 -1.51 -6.07
C MET A 63 29.58 -1.10 -6.80
N ALA A 64 30.15 0.06 -6.46
CA ALA A 64 31.45 0.49 -6.99
C ALA A 64 32.55 -0.46 -6.53
N ARG A 65 32.55 -0.84 -5.25
CA ARG A 65 33.49 -1.78 -4.67
C ARG A 65 33.41 -3.16 -5.32
N TRP A 66 32.21 -3.70 -5.53
CA TRP A 66 32.03 -4.99 -6.23
C TRP A 66 32.50 -4.96 -7.68
N LYS A 67 32.42 -3.80 -8.35
CA LYS A 67 32.95 -3.63 -9.70
C LYS A 67 34.48 -3.64 -9.72
N GLU A 68 35.13 -3.11 -8.70
CA GLU A 68 36.59 -3.06 -8.56
C GLU A 68 37.19 -4.38 -8.09
N GLU A 69 36.58 -5.03 -7.09
CA GLU A 69 37.03 -6.32 -6.55
C GLU A 69 36.82 -7.47 -7.57
N GLY A 70 36.04 -7.22 -8.64
CA GLY A 70 35.50 -8.25 -9.51
C GLY A 70 34.47 -9.08 -8.76
N GLN A 71 33.46 -9.62 -9.46
CA GLN A 71 32.63 -10.65 -8.84
C GLN A 71 33.57 -11.72 -8.27
N PRO A 72 33.45 -12.10 -6.98
CA PRO A 72 34.35 -13.07 -6.38
C PRO A 72 34.34 -14.28 -7.29
N ASP A 73 35.49 -14.52 -7.92
CA ASP A 73 35.66 -15.48 -8.99
C ASP A 73 35.07 -16.80 -8.48
N HIS A 74 33.84 -17.10 -8.89
CA HIS A 74 33.16 -18.34 -8.56
C HIS A 74 33.84 -19.41 -9.41
N LYS A 75 35.13 -19.66 -9.16
CA LYS A 75 35.85 -20.78 -9.73
C LYS A 75 34.98 -21.96 -9.40
N PRO A 76 34.41 -22.65 -10.41
CA PRO A 76 33.52 -23.77 -10.19
C PRO A 76 34.31 -24.71 -9.30
N ARG A 77 33.85 -24.83 -8.04
CA ARG A 77 34.56 -25.54 -6.98
C ARG A 77 34.78 -26.93 -7.56
N GLY A 78 36.05 -27.22 -7.90
CA GLY A 78 36.42 -28.38 -8.67
C GLY A 78 35.69 -29.59 -8.09
N LYS A 79 35.05 -30.35 -8.99
CA LYS A 79 34.14 -31.47 -8.73
C LYS A 79 34.80 -32.53 -7.85
N ASN A 80 34.96 -32.23 -6.56
CA ASN A 80 35.54 -33.12 -5.57
C ASN A 80 34.43 -34.10 -5.19
N ARG A 81 34.52 -35.28 -5.80
CA ARG A 81 33.63 -36.45 -5.71
C ARG A 81 33.44 -37.01 -4.28
N ASN A 82 33.89 -36.29 -3.25
CA ASN A 82 33.85 -36.71 -1.85
C ASN A 82 32.71 -36.05 -1.04
N TRP A 83 32.00 -35.05 -1.58
CA TRP A 83 30.89 -34.42 -0.84
C TRP A 83 29.66 -35.33 -0.66
N ILE A 84 29.51 -36.35 -1.52
CA ILE A 84 28.42 -37.35 -1.42
C ILE A 84 28.52 -38.17 -0.12
N TRP A 85 29.73 -38.38 0.42
CA TRP A 85 29.90 -39.09 1.69
C TRP A 85 29.49 -38.25 2.92
N GLY A 86 29.50 -36.91 2.82
CA GLY A 86 29.11 -36.03 3.92
C GLY A 86 27.59 -35.99 4.16
N ILE A 87 26.79 -36.09 3.09
CA ILE A 87 25.32 -36.10 3.19
C ILE A 87 24.80 -37.45 3.72
N GLY A 88 25.46 -38.55 3.35
CA GLY A 88 25.11 -39.89 3.85
C GLY A 88 25.24 -40.03 5.38
N LEU A 89 26.26 -39.42 5.99
CA LEU A 89 26.45 -39.45 7.45
C LEU A 89 25.46 -38.55 8.20
N LEU A 90 25.03 -37.43 7.61
CA LEU A 90 24.03 -36.55 8.21
C LEU A 90 22.63 -37.16 8.21
N VAL A 91 22.26 -37.87 7.14
CA VAL A 91 20.96 -38.59 7.06
C VAL A 91 20.95 -39.82 7.98
N ALA A 92 22.07 -40.54 8.11
CA ALA A 92 22.17 -41.65 9.06
C ALA A 92 22.10 -41.19 10.53
N GLY A 93 22.70 -40.05 10.87
CA GLY A 93 22.60 -39.46 12.21
C GLY A 93 21.18 -39.04 12.58
N LEU A 94 20.44 -38.44 11.65
CA LEU A 94 19.02 -38.08 11.85
C LEU A 94 18.11 -39.30 11.98
N GLY A 95 18.39 -40.37 11.22
CA GLY A 95 17.65 -41.64 11.32
C GLY A 95 17.80 -42.32 12.68
N VAL A 96 19.01 -42.31 13.27
CA VAL A 96 19.27 -42.88 14.60
C VAL A 96 18.63 -42.01 15.70
N TRP A 97 18.66 -40.69 15.58
CA TRP A 97 18.01 -39.79 16.56
C TRP A 97 16.48 -39.96 16.59
N ALA A 98 15.85 -40.04 15.41
CA ALA A 98 14.41 -40.26 15.32
C ALA A 98 13.98 -41.65 15.86
N LEU A 99 14.80 -42.68 15.66
CA LEU A 99 14.54 -44.01 16.19
C LEU A 99 14.65 -44.05 17.73
N VAL A 100 15.63 -43.34 18.31
CA VAL A 100 15.78 -43.22 19.78
C VAL A 100 14.63 -42.41 20.40
N ALA A 101 14.13 -41.37 19.71
CA ALA A 101 13.00 -40.57 20.18
C ALA A 101 11.66 -41.34 20.17
N VAL A 102 11.49 -42.30 19.26
CA VAL A 102 10.26 -43.12 19.16
C VAL A 102 10.26 -44.33 20.11
N LEU A 103 11.43 -44.81 20.54
CA LEU A 103 11.58 -45.98 21.41
C LEU A 103 11.71 -45.65 22.91
N GLN A 104 11.59 -44.39 23.34
CA GLN A 104 11.49 -44.02 24.75
C GLN A 104 10.03 -43.74 25.16
N PRO A 105 9.28 -44.75 25.65
CA PRO A 105 7.99 -44.53 26.29
C PRO A 105 8.24 -44.03 27.72
N GLY A 106 8.13 -42.72 27.96
CA GLY A 106 8.03 -42.19 29.33
C GLY A 106 8.79 -40.90 29.61
N GLY A 107 8.52 -39.82 28.87
CA GLY A 107 8.84 -38.46 29.32
C GLY A 107 7.69 -37.88 30.15
N PRO A 108 7.93 -37.33 31.36
CA PRO A 108 6.87 -36.83 32.25
C PRO A 108 6.18 -35.59 31.67
N ALA A 109 4.88 -35.47 31.97
CA ALA A 109 4.02 -34.38 31.55
C ALA A 109 4.62 -33.01 31.91
N PRO A 110 4.57 -32.00 31.00
CA PRO A 110 5.01 -30.65 31.30
C PRO A 110 4.18 -30.10 32.48
N GLY A 111 4.91 -29.78 33.53
CA GLY A 111 4.38 -29.28 34.79
C GLY A 111 3.64 -27.96 34.62
N GLN A 112 2.63 -27.82 35.48
CA GLN A 112 1.86 -26.62 35.73
C GLN A 112 2.78 -25.40 35.91
N GLU A 113 2.51 -24.39 35.10
CA GLU A 113 3.03 -23.04 35.29
C GLU A 113 2.33 -22.42 36.51
N PRO A 114 3.07 -21.86 37.49
CA PRO A 114 2.49 -21.27 38.69
C PRO A 114 1.70 -20.00 38.34
N ALA A 115 0.50 -19.90 38.92
CA ALA A 115 -0.40 -18.78 38.75
C ALA A 115 0.27 -17.42 39.12
N PRO A 116 0.01 -16.36 38.35
CA PRO A 116 0.48 -15.02 38.67
C PRO A 116 -0.19 -14.48 39.94
N PRO A 117 0.51 -13.69 40.77
CA PRO A 117 -0.02 -13.18 42.03
C PRO A 117 -1.21 -12.24 41.83
N GLU A 118 -2.29 -12.53 42.57
CA GLU A 118 -3.47 -11.69 42.70
C GLU A 118 -3.08 -10.28 43.19
N LYS A 119 -3.48 -9.26 42.44
CA LYS A 119 -3.42 -7.86 42.88
C LYS A 119 -4.53 -7.61 43.91
N PRO A 120 -4.28 -6.79 44.94
CA PRO A 120 -5.24 -6.52 46.00
C PRO A 120 -6.49 -5.81 45.47
N VAL A 121 -7.64 -6.33 45.90
CA VAL A 121 -8.98 -5.75 45.75
C VAL A 121 -8.99 -4.36 46.40
N SER A 122 -9.12 -3.32 45.58
CA SER A 122 -9.47 -1.98 46.04
C SER A 122 -10.97 -1.81 45.90
N ASN A 123 -11.69 -2.05 47.00
CA ASN A 123 -12.95 -1.38 47.27
C ASN A 123 -12.63 0.12 47.42
N GLU A 124 -13.31 1.01 46.68
CA GLU A 124 -13.88 2.24 47.27
C GLU A 124 -14.73 3.03 46.24
N LEU A 125 -16.01 3.19 46.58
CA LEU A 125 -16.96 4.28 46.26
C LEU A 125 -17.35 4.62 44.81
N ALA A 126 -18.55 4.15 44.45
CA ALA A 126 -19.43 4.77 43.47
C ALA A 126 -20.06 6.08 44.00
N PRO A 127 -20.16 7.15 43.19
CA PRO A 127 -21.13 8.21 43.41
C PRO A 127 -22.48 7.85 42.76
N LYS A 128 -23.53 7.86 43.59
CA LYS A 128 -24.94 7.84 43.17
C LYS A 128 -25.24 9.05 42.28
N LEU A 129 -25.83 8.82 41.11
CA LEU A 129 -26.57 9.84 40.37
C LEU A 129 -28.07 9.49 40.35
N PRO A 130 -28.95 10.50 40.42
CA PRO A 130 -30.36 10.30 40.70
C PRO A 130 -31.18 9.97 39.45
N VAL A 131 -32.11 9.04 39.65
CA VAL A 131 -33.24 8.72 38.76
C VAL A 131 -34.14 9.96 38.64
N ALA A 132 -34.36 10.42 37.42
CA ALA A 132 -35.47 11.31 37.08
C ALA A 132 -36.35 10.61 36.04
N GLU A 133 -37.43 10.08 36.59
CA GLU A 133 -38.62 9.54 35.96
C GLU A 133 -39.40 10.68 35.29
N ASN A 134 -39.84 10.48 34.04
CA ASN A 134 -41.04 11.07 33.44
C ASN A 134 -41.28 10.49 32.03
N GLN A 135 -42.15 9.47 31.98
CA GLN A 135 -43.17 9.30 30.94
C GLN A 135 -44.50 9.76 31.57
N PRO A 136 -45.45 10.36 30.83
CA PRO A 136 -46.40 9.53 30.07
C PRO A 136 -46.93 10.10 28.72
N ASP A 137 -47.30 9.15 27.86
CA ASP A 137 -48.50 9.03 26.99
C ASP A 137 -48.94 10.17 26.05
N ASP A 138 -49.07 9.86 24.74
CA ASP A 138 -50.37 9.68 24.04
C ASP A 138 -50.17 9.21 22.57
N PRO A 139 -51.19 8.68 21.84
CA PRO A 139 -51.05 7.54 20.93
C PRO A 139 -51.55 7.86 19.50
N GLY A 140 -51.55 6.85 18.64
CA GLY A 140 -52.54 6.74 17.56
C GLY A 140 -52.11 7.22 16.18
N ASN A 141 -51.70 6.30 15.32
CA ASN A 141 -52.58 5.62 14.36
C ASN A 141 -51.78 4.93 13.26
N ALA A 142 -52.00 3.63 13.11
CA ALA A 142 -51.78 2.87 11.88
C ALA A 142 -53.11 2.83 11.08
N PRO A 143 -53.28 2.06 9.99
CA PRO A 143 -52.34 1.49 9.00
C PRO A 143 -52.78 1.79 7.54
N THR A 144 -51.96 1.52 6.52
CA THR A 144 -52.49 1.09 5.20
C THR A 144 -51.50 0.17 4.50
N GLN A 145 -51.94 -1.07 4.29
CA GLN A 145 -51.37 -2.05 3.35
C GLN A 145 -51.88 -1.73 1.95
N GLN A 146 -51.02 -1.89 0.93
CA GLN A 146 -51.46 -2.33 -0.39
C GLN A 146 -50.42 -3.30 -0.96
N GLN A 147 -50.81 -4.58 -0.96
CA GLN A 147 -50.31 -5.59 -1.87
C GLN A 147 -50.88 -5.30 -3.26
N GLU A 148 -50.03 -5.21 -4.27
CA GLU A 148 -50.40 -5.57 -5.63
C GLU A 148 -49.53 -6.73 -6.10
N THR A 149 -50.23 -7.83 -6.34
CA THR A 149 -49.81 -9.02 -7.09
C THR A 149 -49.59 -8.67 -8.56
N GLY A 150 -48.46 -9.09 -9.12
CA GLY A 150 -48.19 -8.98 -10.56
C GLY A 150 -47.16 -10.02 -10.99
N ASN A 151 -47.69 -11.13 -11.49
CA ASN A 151 -46.99 -12.32 -11.98
C ASN A 151 -46.49 -12.05 -13.42
N GLU A 152 -45.18 -11.94 -13.68
CA GLU A 152 -44.69 -11.96 -15.07
C GLU A 152 -43.32 -12.63 -15.23
N LYS A 153 -43.40 -13.85 -15.78
CA LYS A 153 -42.42 -14.60 -16.59
C LYS A 153 -40.93 -14.58 -16.19
N ALA A 154 -40.50 -15.75 -15.74
CA ALA A 154 -39.15 -16.26 -15.90
C ALA A 154 -38.66 -16.13 -17.36
N GLN A 155 -37.72 -15.23 -17.60
CA GLN A 155 -36.80 -15.26 -18.72
C GLN A 155 -35.43 -15.71 -18.22
N ASP A 156 -35.10 -16.96 -18.54
CA ASP A 156 -33.82 -17.44 -19.05
C ASP A 156 -32.64 -16.47 -18.88
N GLN A 157 -31.99 -16.51 -17.70
CA GLN A 157 -30.67 -15.94 -17.51
C GLN A 157 -29.63 -16.97 -17.97
N SER A 158 -29.47 -17.06 -19.28
CA SER A 158 -28.20 -17.49 -19.85
C SER A 158 -27.09 -16.53 -19.38
N PRO A 159 -25.91 -17.03 -18.98
CA PRO A 159 -24.86 -16.19 -18.42
C PRO A 159 -24.44 -15.15 -19.46
N VAL A 160 -24.74 -13.89 -19.18
CA VAL A 160 -24.18 -12.74 -19.90
C VAL A 160 -22.68 -12.82 -19.69
N ARG A 161 -22.01 -13.37 -20.72
CA ARG A 161 -20.58 -13.33 -20.90
C ARG A 161 -20.17 -11.87 -20.81
N GLU A 162 -19.66 -11.50 -19.64
CA GLU A 162 -19.07 -10.21 -19.30
C GLU A 162 -18.05 -9.91 -20.40
N LYS A 163 -18.47 -9.11 -21.38
CA LYS A 163 -17.58 -8.66 -22.44
C LYS A 163 -16.61 -7.74 -21.75
N ASN A 164 -15.40 -8.25 -21.54
CA ASN A 164 -14.23 -7.50 -21.13
C ASN A 164 -14.21 -6.18 -21.90
N ASN A 165 -14.66 -5.10 -21.26
CA ASN A 165 -14.56 -3.74 -21.76
C ASN A 165 -13.09 -3.35 -21.70
N THR A 166 -12.31 -3.85 -22.67
CA THR A 166 -10.98 -3.32 -22.95
C THR A 166 -11.18 -1.89 -23.43
N THR A 167 -11.09 -0.97 -22.48
CA THR A 167 -11.24 0.48 -22.67
C THR A 167 -10.13 0.95 -23.59
N THR A 168 -10.37 0.88 -24.89
CA THR A 168 -9.43 1.33 -25.90
C THR A 168 -9.61 2.84 -26.02
N GLY A 169 -8.74 3.60 -25.34
CA GLY A 169 -8.70 5.06 -25.45
C GLY A 169 -8.58 5.50 -26.91
N ASN A 170 -9.19 6.64 -27.25
CA ASN A 170 -9.09 7.18 -28.60
C ASN A 170 -7.62 7.55 -28.89
N ALA A 171 -7.08 6.98 -29.97
CA ALA A 171 -5.66 7.02 -30.31
C ALA A 171 -5.06 8.44 -30.34
N ARG A 172 -5.86 9.47 -30.66
CA ARG A 172 -5.42 10.86 -30.64
C ARG A 172 -5.07 11.34 -29.23
N TYR A 173 -5.92 11.02 -28.25
CA TYR A 173 -5.67 11.40 -26.85
C TYR A 173 -4.56 10.56 -26.23
N LEU A 174 -4.44 9.29 -26.60
CA LEU A 174 -3.33 8.44 -26.16
C LEU A 174 -1.98 8.97 -26.65
N ALA A 175 -1.91 9.50 -27.88
CA ALA A 175 -0.70 10.13 -28.38
C ALA A 175 -0.31 11.37 -27.55
N VAL A 176 -1.30 12.22 -27.22
CA VAL A 176 -1.06 13.37 -26.33
C VAL A 176 -0.58 12.90 -24.96
N VAL A 177 -1.27 11.95 -24.33
CA VAL A 177 -0.89 11.43 -23.00
C VAL A 177 0.51 10.83 -23.00
N GLY A 178 0.91 10.15 -24.07
CA GLY A 178 2.26 9.58 -24.22
C GLY A 178 3.38 10.62 -24.14
N ASP A 179 3.14 11.86 -24.57
CA ASP A 179 4.12 12.96 -24.45
C ASP A 179 4.33 13.42 -23.00
N PHE A 180 3.34 13.21 -22.14
CA PHE A 180 3.29 13.74 -20.77
C PHE A 180 3.47 12.68 -19.68
N TYR A 181 3.32 11.41 -20.04
CA TYR A 181 3.40 10.32 -19.10
C TYR A 181 4.85 10.12 -18.66
N GLU A 182 5.06 10.26 -17.35
CA GLU A 182 6.33 9.97 -16.71
C GLU A 182 6.23 8.58 -16.12
N ASP A 183 7.12 7.70 -16.60
CA ASP A 183 7.16 6.33 -16.12
C ASP A 183 7.61 6.30 -14.65
N LEU A 184 7.35 5.16 -13.99
CA LEU A 184 7.81 4.90 -12.63
C LEU A 184 9.32 5.14 -12.55
N ASP A 185 9.75 6.01 -11.63
CA ASP A 185 11.17 6.24 -11.36
C ASP A 185 11.74 5.05 -10.55
N ALA A 186 11.99 3.96 -11.26
CA ALA A 186 12.50 2.71 -10.69
C ALA A 186 13.90 2.88 -10.07
N GLY A 187 14.66 3.90 -10.48
CA GLY A 187 15.98 4.19 -9.92
C GLY A 187 15.90 4.53 -8.44
N ASN A 188 14.90 5.33 -8.05
CA ASN A 188 14.65 5.73 -6.68
C ASN A 188 13.99 4.64 -5.82
N LEU A 189 13.60 3.49 -6.41
CA LEU A 189 12.91 2.42 -5.68
C LEU A 189 13.81 1.23 -5.29
N ARG A 190 15.06 1.18 -5.76
CA ARG A 190 15.97 0.03 -5.54
C ARG A 190 16.61 -0.07 -4.13
N GLY A 191 16.31 0.85 -3.22
CA GLY A 191 16.91 0.87 -1.87
C GLY A 191 16.32 -0.12 -0.84
N ALA A 192 15.22 -0.82 -1.15
CA ALA A 192 14.38 -1.42 -0.11
C ALA A 192 14.70 -2.86 0.33
N GLY A 193 15.65 -3.60 -0.27
CA GLY A 193 15.78 -5.04 0.05
C GLY A 193 17.14 -5.66 -0.15
N ASN A 194 17.99 -5.65 0.88
CA ASN A 194 19.27 -6.38 0.91
C ASN A 194 19.24 -7.68 1.75
N ASN A 195 18.06 -8.10 2.24
CA ASN A 195 17.98 -9.16 3.25
C ASN A 195 17.68 -10.56 2.70
N GLY A 196 18.18 -10.98 1.53
CA GLY A 196 18.22 -12.39 1.07
C GLY A 196 16.89 -13.18 0.98
N GLN A 197 15.78 -12.60 1.44
CA GLN A 197 14.41 -13.04 1.39
C GLN A 197 13.77 -12.20 0.29
N THR A 198 13.09 -12.84 -0.66
CA THR A 198 12.45 -12.18 -1.80
C THR A 198 11.39 -11.19 -1.32
N ASP A 199 11.80 -9.95 -1.06
CA ASP A 199 10.94 -8.84 -0.68
C ASP A 199 9.84 -8.67 -1.75
N PRO A 200 8.55 -8.75 -1.39
CA PRO A 200 7.46 -8.57 -2.33
C PRO A 200 7.51 -7.25 -3.10
N LEU A 201 8.12 -6.19 -2.55
CA LEU A 201 8.24 -4.90 -3.22
C LEU A 201 9.31 -5.00 -4.33
N ALA A 202 10.46 -5.59 -4.02
CA ALA A 202 11.47 -5.92 -5.00
C ALA A 202 10.93 -6.84 -6.12
N GLN A 203 10.06 -7.79 -5.79
CA GLN A 203 9.37 -8.62 -6.79
C GLN A 203 8.45 -7.78 -7.70
N ALA A 204 7.64 -6.90 -7.11
CA ALA A 204 6.76 -6.01 -7.87
C ALA A 204 7.55 -5.10 -8.83
N LEU A 205 8.64 -4.50 -8.34
CA LEU A 205 9.52 -3.65 -9.13
C LEU A 205 10.23 -4.44 -10.24
N THR A 206 10.78 -5.60 -9.91
CA THR A 206 11.45 -6.47 -10.91
C THR A 206 10.48 -6.89 -12.00
N ALA A 207 9.25 -7.29 -11.63
CA ALA A 207 8.21 -7.62 -12.60
C ALA A 207 7.86 -6.40 -13.46
N TYR A 208 7.75 -5.21 -12.87
CA TYR A 208 7.50 -3.97 -13.60
C TYR A 208 8.60 -3.67 -14.63
N GLU A 209 9.87 -3.69 -14.21
CA GLU A 209 11.03 -3.44 -15.07
C GLU A 209 11.12 -4.46 -16.22
N ASN A 210 10.74 -5.71 -15.96
CA ASN A 210 10.66 -6.78 -16.97
C ASN A 210 9.39 -6.73 -17.85
N ARG A 211 8.56 -5.69 -17.71
CA ARG A 211 7.28 -5.51 -18.42
C ARG A 211 6.25 -6.60 -18.14
N GLN A 212 6.42 -7.32 -17.03
CA GLN A 212 5.50 -8.32 -16.50
C GLN A 212 4.47 -7.60 -15.62
N TYR A 213 3.66 -6.74 -16.25
CA TYR A 213 2.81 -5.80 -15.53
C TYR A 213 1.70 -6.49 -14.71
N GLU A 214 1.20 -7.64 -15.15
CA GLU A 214 0.20 -8.40 -14.38
C GLU A 214 0.82 -8.97 -13.09
N GLU A 215 2.05 -9.48 -13.18
CA GLU A 215 2.83 -9.98 -12.06
C GLU A 215 3.20 -8.84 -11.09
N ALA A 216 3.55 -7.68 -11.62
CA ALA A 216 3.82 -6.48 -10.83
C ALA A 216 2.60 -6.07 -10.00
N VAL A 217 1.41 -6.06 -10.61
CA VAL A 217 0.14 -5.79 -9.91
C VAL A 217 -0.11 -6.83 -8.81
N LYS A 218 0.04 -8.13 -9.12
CA LYS A 218 -0.17 -9.22 -8.13
C LYS A 218 0.79 -9.12 -6.95
N ALA A 219 2.06 -8.78 -7.19
CA ALA A 219 3.05 -8.63 -6.13
C ALA A 219 2.76 -7.38 -5.26
N ALA A 220 2.39 -6.26 -5.90
CA ALA A 220 2.01 -5.04 -5.19
C ALA A 220 0.73 -5.18 -4.34
N ASP A 221 -0.19 -6.07 -4.71
CA ASP A 221 -1.41 -6.34 -3.95
C ASP A 221 -1.17 -7.08 -2.62
N GLN A 222 0.05 -7.57 -2.37
CA GLN A 222 0.41 -8.21 -1.10
C GLN A 222 0.56 -7.21 0.05
N PHE A 223 0.65 -5.91 -0.27
CA PHE A 223 0.85 -4.85 0.71
C PHE A 223 -0.49 -4.32 1.23
N GLY A 224 -0.74 -4.51 2.53
CA GLY A 224 -1.86 -3.89 3.24
C GLY A 224 -1.58 -2.43 3.60
N LYS A 225 -2.63 -1.65 3.89
CA LYS A 225 -2.53 -0.21 4.19
C LYS A 225 -1.61 0.16 5.36
N GLY A 226 -1.40 -0.74 6.32
CA GLY A 226 -0.50 -0.52 7.46
C GLY A 226 0.96 -0.90 7.18
N ASN A 227 1.31 -1.32 5.97
CA ASN A 227 2.69 -1.62 5.63
C ASN A 227 3.41 -0.33 5.20
N SER A 228 4.63 -0.10 5.71
CA SER A 228 5.48 1.05 5.36
C SER A 228 5.69 1.22 3.84
N TYR A 229 5.72 0.11 3.09
CA TYR A 229 5.89 0.10 1.64
C TYR A 229 4.59 0.18 0.86
N TYR A 230 3.44 0.31 1.54
CA TYR A 230 2.12 0.31 0.89
C TYR A 230 2.01 1.34 -0.22
N ILE A 231 2.40 2.60 0.03
CA ILE A 231 2.28 3.68 -0.96
C ILE A 231 3.15 3.39 -2.19
N ARG A 232 4.37 2.90 -2.01
CA ARG A 232 5.26 2.52 -3.12
C ARG A 232 4.71 1.35 -3.93
N ALA A 233 4.19 0.34 -3.25
CA ALA A 233 3.53 -0.79 -3.91
C ALA A 233 2.32 -0.30 -4.73
N GLN A 234 1.51 0.63 -4.19
CA GLN A 234 0.40 1.23 -4.93
C GLN A 234 0.88 2.06 -6.13
N GLU A 235 1.99 2.80 -6.05
CA GLU A 235 2.57 3.49 -7.22
C GLU A 235 2.94 2.48 -8.31
N ILE A 236 3.70 1.42 -7.97
CA ILE A 236 4.07 0.36 -8.93
C ILE A 236 2.82 -0.24 -9.57
N LYS A 237 1.81 -0.56 -8.76
CA LYS A 237 0.53 -1.08 -9.24
C LYS A 237 -0.17 -0.12 -10.19
N ALA A 238 -0.25 1.16 -9.85
CA ALA A 238 -0.93 2.16 -10.66
C ALA A 238 -0.27 2.34 -12.02
N HIS A 239 1.06 2.43 -12.04
CA HIS A 239 1.85 2.49 -13.28
C HIS A 239 1.73 1.19 -14.09
N ALA A 240 1.78 0.01 -13.45
CA ALA A 240 1.58 -1.27 -14.14
C ALA A 240 0.20 -1.37 -14.80
N LEU A 241 -0.85 -0.94 -14.10
CA LEU A 241 -2.21 -0.85 -14.63
C LEU A 241 -2.31 0.13 -15.80
N PHE A 242 -1.56 1.24 -15.75
CA PHE A 242 -1.50 2.20 -16.85
C PHE A 242 -0.88 1.56 -18.10
N GLN A 243 0.23 0.83 -17.96
CA GLN A 243 0.89 0.13 -19.06
C GLN A 243 0.02 -0.99 -19.66
N LEU A 244 -0.81 -1.62 -18.82
CA LEU A 244 -1.86 -2.57 -19.25
C LEU A 244 -3.07 -1.90 -19.92
N LYS A 245 -3.07 -0.56 -20.04
CA LYS A 245 -4.19 0.25 -20.56
C LYS A 245 -5.47 0.14 -19.74
N ALA A 246 -5.36 -0.30 -18.49
CA ALA A 246 -6.46 -0.35 -17.54
C ALA A 246 -6.61 1.01 -16.82
N TYR A 247 -6.87 2.06 -17.60
CA TYR A 247 -6.78 3.46 -17.14
C TYR A 247 -7.80 3.81 -16.04
N ASP A 248 -8.98 3.17 -16.00
CA ASP A 248 -9.92 3.33 -14.88
C ASP A 248 -9.36 2.78 -13.57
N LYS A 249 -8.84 1.55 -13.61
CA LYS A 249 -8.24 0.92 -12.44
C LYS A 249 -7.01 1.69 -11.99
N SER A 250 -6.16 2.12 -12.93
CA SER A 250 -4.99 2.94 -12.67
C SER A 250 -5.38 4.27 -12.01
N ALA A 251 -6.35 5.01 -12.57
CA ALA A 251 -6.87 6.25 -11.99
C ALA A 251 -7.38 6.06 -10.56
N ALA A 252 -8.09 4.96 -10.29
CA ALA A 252 -8.60 4.67 -8.95
C ALA A 252 -7.47 4.45 -7.92
N VAL A 253 -6.37 3.80 -8.32
CA VAL A 253 -5.20 3.60 -7.45
C VAL A 253 -4.46 4.92 -7.23
N PHE A 254 -4.20 5.69 -8.29
CA PHE A 254 -3.60 7.02 -8.15
C PHE A 254 -4.43 7.96 -7.28
N ARG A 255 -5.76 7.93 -7.42
CA ARG A 255 -6.65 8.70 -6.53
C ARG A 255 -6.53 8.29 -5.06
N ALA A 256 -6.29 7.01 -4.78
CA ALA A 256 -6.07 6.55 -3.41
C ALA A 256 -4.73 7.06 -2.87
N ILE A 257 -3.68 7.09 -3.70
CA ILE A 257 -2.37 7.64 -3.35
C ILE A 257 -2.46 9.16 -3.14
N SER A 258 -3.13 9.90 -4.02
CA SER A 258 -3.27 11.35 -3.92
C SER A 258 -3.96 11.81 -2.63
N ARG A 259 -4.87 10.98 -2.11
CA ARG A 259 -5.56 11.21 -0.82
C ARG A 259 -4.70 10.93 0.42
N SER A 260 -3.52 10.33 0.27
CA SER A 260 -2.59 10.17 1.40
C SER A 260 -2.11 11.53 1.90
N GLY A 261 -2.01 12.52 0.99
CA GLY A 261 -1.47 13.84 1.28
C GLY A 261 0.02 13.84 1.58
N LEU A 262 0.75 12.78 1.22
CA LEU A 262 2.19 12.64 1.44
C LEU A 262 2.97 13.07 0.20
N PRO A 263 3.66 14.23 0.20
CA PRO A 263 4.59 14.57 -0.85
C PRO A 263 5.80 13.62 -0.86
N PRO A 264 6.44 13.39 -2.01
CA PRO A 264 6.02 13.80 -3.36
C PRO A 264 4.95 12.88 -3.98
N TYR A 265 4.54 11.81 -3.28
CA TYR A 265 3.65 10.77 -3.81
C TYR A 265 2.28 11.30 -4.21
N ASN A 266 1.69 12.18 -3.40
CA ASN A 266 0.36 12.72 -3.66
C ASN A 266 0.31 13.57 -4.95
N GLU A 267 1.29 14.45 -5.15
CA GLU A 267 1.37 15.35 -6.32
C GLU A 267 1.59 14.58 -7.62
N ARG A 268 2.53 13.62 -7.60
CA ARG A 268 2.75 12.70 -8.73
C ARG A 268 1.50 11.88 -9.04
N ALA A 269 0.79 11.43 -8.01
CA ALA A 269 -0.43 10.66 -8.20
C ALA A 269 -1.57 11.50 -8.78
N GLN A 270 -1.74 12.77 -8.35
CA GLN A 270 -2.73 13.69 -8.95
C GLN A 270 -2.46 13.90 -10.44
N TRP A 271 -1.19 14.09 -10.81
CA TRP A 271 -0.80 14.22 -12.20
C TRP A 271 -1.11 12.97 -13.01
N ASN A 272 -0.69 11.79 -12.54
CA ASN A 272 -0.92 10.54 -13.26
C ASN A 272 -2.41 10.13 -13.30
N GLU A 273 -3.19 10.47 -12.27
CA GLU A 273 -4.65 10.32 -12.29
C GLU A 273 -5.27 11.14 -13.43
N LEU A 274 -4.84 12.41 -13.59
CA LEU A 274 -5.30 13.26 -14.69
C LEU A 274 -4.97 12.67 -16.07
N LEU A 275 -3.77 12.10 -16.24
CA LEU A 275 -3.36 11.44 -17.47
C LEU A 275 -4.20 10.20 -17.80
N CYS A 276 -4.63 9.45 -16.78
CA CYS A 276 -5.56 8.33 -16.97
C CYS A 276 -6.92 8.79 -17.55
N TYR A 277 -7.48 9.90 -17.04
CA TYR A 277 -8.73 10.45 -17.59
C TYR A 277 -8.54 11.00 -19.00
N ALA A 278 -7.40 11.65 -19.26
CA ALA A 278 -7.04 12.12 -20.59
C ALA A 278 -6.97 10.95 -21.60
N ALA A 279 -6.40 9.82 -21.21
CA ALA A 279 -6.30 8.62 -22.05
C ALA A 279 -7.68 8.05 -22.42
N ARG A 280 -8.68 8.25 -21.54
CA ARG A 280 -10.07 7.82 -21.73
C ARG A 280 -10.99 8.92 -22.27
N TYR A 281 -10.46 10.07 -22.66
CA TYR A 281 -11.27 11.15 -23.21
C TYR A 281 -11.97 10.71 -24.52
N PRO A 282 -13.26 11.05 -24.75
CA PRO A 282 -14.12 11.93 -23.95
C PRO A 282 -14.93 11.24 -22.84
N ALA A 283 -14.77 9.93 -22.61
CA ALA A 283 -15.59 9.19 -21.65
C ALA A 283 -15.48 9.75 -20.22
N ASP A 284 -14.27 10.16 -19.81
CA ASP A 284 -14.01 10.72 -18.48
C ASP A 284 -13.77 12.25 -18.52
N LYS A 285 -14.43 12.96 -19.46
CA LYS A 285 -14.26 14.42 -19.65
C LYS A 285 -14.47 15.21 -18.36
N ALA A 286 -15.49 14.88 -17.57
CA ALA A 286 -15.82 15.64 -16.36
C ALA A 286 -14.70 15.53 -15.30
N GLN A 287 -14.16 14.32 -15.11
CA GLN A 287 -13.06 14.05 -14.19
C GLN A 287 -11.76 14.69 -14.68
N PHE A 288 -11.49 14.62 -15.98
CA PHE A 288 -10.36 15.30 -16.61
C PHE A 288 -10.43 16.82 -16.40
N ASP A 289 -11.56 17.45 -16.73
CA ASP A 289 -11.73 18.89 -16.61
C ASP A 289 -11.58 19.37 -15.16
N ALA A 290 -12.12 18.61 -14.20
CA ALA A 290 -12.01 18.92 -12.77
C ALA A 290 -10.56 18.80 -12.27
N GLY A 291 -9.86 17.72 -12.62
CA GLY A 291 -8.45 17.53 -12.23
C GLY A 291 -7.54 18.58 -12.88
N LEU A 292 -7.78 18.90 -14.15
CA LEU A 292 -7.04 19.95 -14.87
C LEU A 292 -7.25 21.32 -14.21
N ALA A 293 -8.49 21.66 -13.85
CA ALA A 293 -8.80 22.92 -13.16
C ALA A 293 -8.10 22.99 -11.79
N ALA A 294 -8.07 21.89 -11.03
CA ALA A 294 -7.37 21.85 -9.74
C ALA A 294 -5.86 22.11 -9.89
N LEU A 295 -5.18 21.38 -10.79
CA LEU A 295 -3.73 21.52 -11.00
C LEU A 295 -3.33 22.88 -11.58
N THR A 296 -4.20 23.50 -12.38
CA THR A 296 -3.92 24.82 -12.99
C THR A 296 -4.32 25.99 -12.09
N ALA A 297 -5.15 25.79 -11.07
CA ALA A 297 -5.46 26.81 -10.08
C ALA A 297 -4.34 26.98 -9.03
N ASP A 298 -3.57 25.92 -8.78
CA ASP A 298 -2.42 25.95 -7.88
C ASP A 298 -1.12 26.21 -8.65
N ALA A 299 -0.60 27.44 -8.56
CA ALA A 299 0.66 27.82 -9.19
C ALA A 299 1.90 27.21 -8.50
N GLY A 300 1.77 26.71 -7.27
CA GLY A 300 2.84 26.04 -6.52
C GLY A 300 2.97 24.55 -6.83
N HIS A 301 1.96 23.95 -7.48
CA HIS A 301 1.97 22.53 -7.78
C HIS A 301 3.10 22.17 -8.77
N PRO A 302 3.92 21.12 -8.53
CA PRO A 302 5.06 20.79 -9.40
C PRO A 302 4.70 20.52 -10.87
N PHE A 303 3.45 20.13 -11.11
CA PHE A 303 2.90 19.82 -12.44
C PHE A 303 2.05 20.94 -13.05
N HIS A 304 2.02 22.15 -12.46
CA HIS A 304 1.21 23.29 -12.93
C HIS A 304 1.39 23.56 -14.43
N GLU A 305 2.63 23.81 -14.85
CA GLU A 305 2.97 24.15 -16.25
C GLU A 305 2.61 23.02 -17.22
N LYS A 306 2.90 21.77 -16.84
CA LYS A 306 2.55 20.59 -17.63
C LYS A 306 1.03 20.43 -17.78
N ALA A 307 0.26 20.72 -16.73
CA ALA A 307 -1.19 20.69 -16.77
C ALA A 307 -1.74 21.76 -17.74
N VAL A 308 -1.21 23.00 -17.70
CA VAL A 308 -1.58 24.05 -18.67
C VAL A 308 -1.31 23.61 -20.11
N GLU A 309 -0.14 23.00 -20.37
CA GLU A 309 0.21 22.51 -21.71
C GLU A 309 -0.68 21.35 -22.16
N LEU A 310 -0.92 20.37 -21.28
CA LEU A 310 -1.81 19.24 -21.55
C LEU A 310 -3.21 19.72 -21.94
N GLY A 311 -3.77 20.68 -21.21
CA GLY A 311 -5.08 21.27 -21.52
C GLY A 311 -5.14 21.90 -22.92
N LYS A 312 -4.05 22.54 -23.38
CA LYS A 312 -3.95 23.09 -24.75
C LYS A 312 -3.92 21.98 -25.80
N LYS A 313 -3.10 20.95 -25.60
CA LYS A 313 -2.96 19.83 -26.56
C LYS A 313 -4.25 19.00 -26.65
N ILE A 314 -4.93 18.74 -25.54
CA ILE A 314 -6.22 18.02 -25.53
C ILE A 314 -7.29 18.80 -26.31
N LYS A 315 -7.38 20.13 -26.15
CA LYS A 315 -8.31 20.97 -26.93
C LYS A 315 -7.98 20.99 -28.43
N ALA A 316 -6.71 20.90 -28.80
CA ALA A 316 -6.29 20.92 -30.20
C ALA A 316 -6.65 19.63 -30.97
N VAL A 317 -6.87 18.52 -30.27
CA VAL A 317 -7.20 17.22 -30.88
C VAL A 317 -8.69 16.84 -30.79
N GLN A 318 -9.50 17.65 -30.10
CA GLN A 318 -10.96 17.55 -30.03
C GLN A 318 -11.59 17.90 -31.38
#